data_AF-A0AAE6UJS3-F1
#
_entry.id   AF-A0AAE6UJS3-F1
#
_cell.length_a   1.000
_cell.length_b   1.000
_cell.length_c   1.000
_cell.angle_alpha   90.00
_cell.angle_beta   90.00
_cell.angle_gamma   90.00
#
_symmetry.space_group_name_H-M   'P 1'
#
loop_
_entity.id
_entity.type
_entity.pdbx_description
1 polymer ?
#
loop_
_entity_poly.entity_id
_entity_poly.type
_entity_poly.pdbx_seq_one_letter_code
_entity_poly.pdbx_strand_id
1 'polypeptide(L)'
;MRKKIKKVLISGKSVWPIIEGGKGIRISDGKTAGAFAAASAVGTFSGACAKLVDNNGEYVPLIYRGKTRLERHDELVKYSIDAAVSQAKVAHDISTGLGRIHMNILWEMGGAQKILHGVLEKARGLIHGITCGAGMPYKLAEIASQYQVYYYPIVSSARAFKILWQRSYQKFSKVLLGGVVYEDPWLAGGHNGLSNSESPNEPQGPFERVAAIREYMNEIGLSDVVLIMAGGVWHLKDWESWFDNNLIGPIAFQFGTRPLLTQESPISAAWKKKLMSLKPGDVFLNKFSPTGFYSSAVKNEFIKELQERNARQIVFEEQISERCSVELSIGRRGRKVYVHPDDKKLSETWMSMGYTDTLKTPDNTLIFVTESKSRSIREDQINCMGCLSHCRFSNWKDYGDYNTGIKPDARSFCIQKTLQNIIAGVDHEHELMFSGHNAYKFVEDEFYKDGYIPTIKELVERILTGY
;
A
#
# COMPACT_ATOMS: atom_id res chain seq x y z
N MET A 1 9.52 5.84 -29.79
CA MET A 1 9.20 6.21 -28.39
C MET A 1 9.38 7.69 -28.03
N ARG A 2 10.59 8.27 -27.95
CA ARG A 2 10.78 9.64 -27.40
C ARG A 2 9.90 10.74 -28.01
N LYS A 3 9.58 10.68 -29.31
CA LYS A 3 8.67 11.63 -29.98
C LYS A 3 7.18 11.45 -29.63
N LYS A 4 6.77 10.27 -29.14
CA LYS A 4 5.38 9.95 -28.75
C LYS A 4 5.07 10.33 -27.30
N ILE A 5 6.08 10.36 -26.43
CA ILE A 5 5.90 10.72 -25.03
C ILE A 5 5.77 12.25 -24.95
N LYS A 6 4.54 12.73 -24.78
CA LYS A 6 4.21 14.15 -24.68
C LYS A 6 3.90 14.51 -23.23
N LYS A 7 4.16 15.76 -22.87
CA LYS A 7 3.71 16.28 -21.57
C LYS A 7 2.17 16.32 -21.52
N VAL A 8 1.62 16.06 -20.33
CA VAL A 8 0.19 16.06 -20.05
C VAL A 8 -0.13 17.07 -18.96
N LEU A 9 -1.39 17.54 -18.90
CA LEU A 9 -1.84 18.47 -17.87
C LEU A 9 -2.15 17.68 -16.59
N ILE A 10 -1.36 17.89 -15.53
CA ILE A 10 -1.60 17.30 -14.20
C ILE A 10 -1.57 18.41 -13.17
N SER A 11 -2.60 18.48 -12.34
CA SER A 11 -2.78 19.54 -11.32
C SER A 11 -2.54 20.94 -11.90
N GLY A 12 -3.07 21.23 -13.09
CA GLY A 12 -2.93 22.54 -13.75
C GLY A 12 -1.52 22.86 -14.27
N LYS A 13 -0.63 21.88 -14.48
CA LYS A 13 0.69 22.09 -15.11
C LYS A 13 1.02 21.03 -16.14
N SER A 14 1.67 21.45 -17.23
CA SER A 14 2.21 20.54 -18.24
C SER A 14 3.50 19.88 -17.74
N VAL A 15 3.44 18.57 -17.48
CA VAL A 15 4.54 17.75 -16.92
C VAL A 15 4.71 16.47 -17.73
N TRP A 16 5.86 15.81 -17.60
CA TRP A 16 6.03 14.48 -18.18
C TRP A 16 5.00 13.50 -17.62
N PRO A 17 4.51 12.52 -18.41
CA PRO A 17 3.47 11.56 -18.02
C PRO A 17 4.03 10.46 -17.09
N ILE A 18 4.84 10.87 -16.12
CA ILE A 18 5.59 10.04 -15.19
C ILE A 18 5.23 10.51 -13.79
N ILE A 19 4.72 9.58 -12.98
CA ILE A 19 4.24 9.85 -11.63
C ILE A 19 4.92 8.88 -10.67
N GLU A 20 5.44 9.38 -9.55
CA GLU A 20 5.86 8.53 -8.45
C GLU A 20 4.62 7.93 -7.76
N GLY A 21 4.56 6.62 -7.60
CA GLY A 21 3.52 6.00 -6.78
C GLY A 21 3.77 6.24 -5.29
N GLY A 22 2.78 6.75 -4.56
CA GLY A 22 2.92 6.97 -3.12
C GLY A 22 3.05 5.67 -2.33
N LYS A 23 4.04 5.61 -1.43
CA LYS A 23 4.37 4.41 -0.64
C LYS A 23 4.38 4.76 0.85
N GLY A 24 3.41 4.19 1.56
CA GLY A 24 3.16 4.38 2.99
C GLY A 24 4.36 4.06 3.88
N ILE A 25 4.28 4.50 5.14
CA ILE A 25 5.29 4.19 6.18
C ILE A 25 6.69 4.66 5.75
N ARG A 26 6.82 5.91 5.32
CA ARG A 26 8.11 6.59 5.03
C ARG A 26 8.88 6.11 3.79
N ILE A 27 8.31 5.26 2.94
CA ILE A 27 9.00 4.72 1.75
C ILE A 27 9.07 5.74 0.61
N SER A 28 8.05 6.56 0.42
CA SER A 28 8.11 7.76 -0.41
C SER A 28 8.09 9.00 0.49
N ASP A 29 9.09 9.84 0.38
CA ASP A 29 9.30 11.00 1.24
C ASP A 29 9.45 12.29 0.42
N GLY A 30 9.72 13.40 1.09
CA GLY A 30 9.85 14.70 0.42
C GLY A 30 11.06 14.76 -0.53
N LYS A 31 12.12 13.98 -0.27
CA LYS A 31 13.30 13.96 -1.15
C LYS A 31 12.98 13.28 -2.47
N THR A 32 12.31 12.13 -2.43
CA THR A 32 11.91 11.42 -3.65
C THR A 32 10.89 12.24 -4.44
N ALA A 33 9.85 12.76 -3.78
CA ALA A 33 8.82 13.57 -4.43
C ALA A 33 9.38 14.86 -5.04
N GLY A 34 10.27 15.55 -4.31
CA GLY A 34 10.94 16.74 -4.79
C GLY A 34 11.79 16.46 -6.04
N ALA A 35 12.56 15.36 -6.05
CA ALA A 35 13.42 15.01 -7.18
C ALA A 35 12.62 14.66 -8.45
N PHE A 36 11.47 13.98 -8.33
CA PHE A 36 10.56 13.76 -9.46
C PHE A 36 10.02 15.09 -9.99
N ALA A 37 9.60 15.99 -9.10
CA ALA A 37 9.10 17.30 -9.50
C ALA A 37 10.21 18.14 -10.18
N ALA A 38 11.45 18.10 -9.68
CA ALA A 38 12.60 18.76 -10.30
C ALA A 38 12.90 18.21 -11.72
N ALA A 39 12.63 16.93 -11.95
CA ALA A 39 12.71 16.30 -13.27
C ALA A 39 11.52 16.62 -14.20
N SER A 40 10.70 17.64 -13.88
CA SER A 40 9.47 18.00 -14.61
C SER A 40 8.42 16.88 -14.66
N ALA A 41 8.43 15.98 -13.68
CA ALA A 41 7.46 14.90 -13.50
C ALA A 41 6.57 15.19 -12.28
N VAL A 42 5.80 14.20 -11.83
CA VAL A 42 4.98 14.30 -10.62
C VAL A 42 5.61 13.45 -9.52
N GLY A 43 6.00 14.08 -8.42
CA GLY A 43 6.48 13.40 -7.23
C GLY A 43 5.38 13.22 -6.19
N THR A 44 5.41 12.14 -5.43
CA THR A 44 4.36 11.79 -4.48
C THR A 44 4.96 11.32 -3.17
N PHE A 45 4.88 12.14 -2.13
CA PHE A 45 5.28 11.73 -0.79
C PHE A 45 4.10 11.07 -0.05
N SER A 46 4.39 10.27 0.97
CA SER A 46 3.35 9.63 1.77
C SER A 46 2.87 10.54 2.90
N GLY A 47 1.56 10.80 2.97
CA GLY A 47 0.86 11.28 4.17
C GLY A 47 0.51 10.14 5.15
N ALA A 48 0.61 8.89 4.72
CA ALA A 48 0.39 7.71 5.57
C ALA A 48 1.66 7.35 6.36
N CYS A 49 1.69 7.74 7.64
CA CYS A 49 2.85 7.58 8.54
C CYS A 49 4.15 8.13 7.93
N ALA A 50 4.14 9.40 7.54
CA ALA A 50 5.28 10.08 6.92
C ALA A 50 6.53 10.13 7.82
N LYS A 51 7.68 10.46 7.23
CA LYS A 51 8.91 10.75 7.97
C LYS A 51 8.81 12.20 8.48
N LEU A 52 9.04 12.43 9.77
CA LEU A 52 9.18 13.79 10.29
C LEU A 52 10.65 14.17 10.20
N VAL A 53 10.92 15.34 9.64
CA VAL A 53 12.24 15.97 9.72
C VAL A 53 12.11 17.33 10.39
N ASP A 54 13.11 17.69 11.18
CA ASP A 54 13.19 19.03 11.76
C ASP A 54 13.75 20.06 10.75
N ASN A 55 13.98 21.29 11.21
CA ASN A 55 14.48 22.38 10.36
C ASN A 55 15.92 22.16 9.88
N ASN A 56 16.68 21.26 10.50
CA ASN A 56 18.03 20.88 10.07
C ASN A 56 17.99 19.69 9.08
N GLY A 57 16.81 19.15 8.79
CA GLY A 57 16.64 17.97 7.95
C GLY A 57 16.86 16.65 8.69
N GLU A 58 16.99 16.70 10.03
CA GLU A 58 17.25 15.53 10.85
C GLU A 58 15.97 14.76 11.17
N TYR A 59 16.08 13.44 11.25
CA TYR A 59 14.92 12.57 11.52
C TYR A 59 14.44 12.70 12.96
N VAL A 60 13.15 12.99 13.13
CA VAL A 60 12.51 13.04 14.45
C VAL A 60 11.67 11.78 14.66
N PRO A 61 12.02 10.88 15.60
CA PRO A 61 11.26 9.66 15.84
C PRO A 61 9.91 9.92 16.53
N LEU A 62 8.91 9.12 16.15
CA LEU A 62 7.66 9.06 16.89
C LEU A 62 7.87 8.25 18.17
N ILE A 63 7.81 8.93 19.31
CA ILE A 63 7.83 8.31 20.63
C ILE A 63 6.41 8.31 21.17
N TYR A 64 5.89 7.12 21.42
CA TYR A 64 4.57 6.94 22.01
C TYR A 64 4.66 6.98 23.53
N ARG A 65 3.87 7.84 24.16
CA ARG A 65 3.79 7.99 25.62
C ARG A 65 2.43 7.57 26.15
N GLY A 66 1.44 7.46 25.25
CA GLY A 66 0.11 6.95 25.57
C GLY A 66 0.16 5.56 26.21
N LYS A 67 -0.65 5.37 27.25
CA LYS A 67 -0.86 4.08 27.93
C LYS A 67 -1.99 3.29 27.29
N THR A 68 -2.92 3.98 26.62
CA THR A 68 -4.04 3.35 25.90
C THR A 68 -3.80 3.33 24.39
N ARG A 69 -4.48 2.42 23.68
CA ARG A 69 -4.43 2.37 22.21
C ARG A 69 -4.92 3.67 21.57
N LEU A 70 -5.92 4.32 22.17
CA LEU A 70 -6.47 5.59 21.70
C LEU A 70 -5.47 6.74 21.83
N GLU A 71 -4.83 6.88 22.98
CA GLU A 71 -3.79 7.90 23.17
C GLU A 71 -2.64 7.72 22.16
N ARG A 72 -2.23 6.47 21.92
CA ARG A 72 -1.20 6.14 20.94
C ARG A 72 -1.65 6.43 19.50
N HIS A 73 -2.93 6.21 19.19
CA HIS A 73 -3.52 6.59 17.90
C HIS A 73 -3.50 8.12 17.70
N ASP A 74 -3.89 8.89 18.71
CA ASP A 74 -3.88 10.36 18.63
C ASP A 74 -2.46 10.93 18.49
N GLU A 75 -1.49 10.34 19.20
CA GLU A 75 -0.06 10.64 19.02
C GLU A 75 0.39 10.37 17.57
N LEU A 76 -0.02 9.23 16.99
CA LEU A 76 0.28 8.89 15.60
C LEU A 76 -0.35 9.87 14.61
N VAL A 77 -1.61 10.28 14.82
CA VAL A 77 -2.31 11.22 13.95
C VAL A 77 -1.62 12.58 13.98
N LYS A 78 -1.32 13.11 15.18
CA LYS A 78 -0.61 14.38 15.34
C LYS A 78 0.75 14.35 14.65
N TYR A 79 1.54 13.31 14.93
CA TYR A 79 2.84 13.13 14.31
C TYR A 79 2.72 13.02 12.79
N SER A 80 1.73 12.29 12.27
CA SER A 80 1.54 12.12 10.82
C SER A 80 1.23 13.44 10.12
N ILE A 81 0.47 14.34 10.76
CA ILE A 81 0.22 15.69 10.24
C ILE A 81 1.53 16.48 10.15
N ASP A 82 2.26 16.59 11.25
CA ASP A 82 3.49 17.37 11.30
C ASP A 82 4.56 16.80 10.35
N ALA A 83 4.64 15.47 10.28
CA ALA A 83 5.53 14.75 9.37
C ALA A 83 5.18 15.04 7.91
N ALA A 84 3.92 14.90 7.50
CA ALA A 84 3.51 15.16 6.12
C ALA A 84 3.71 16.64 5.72
N VAL A 85 3.49 17.58 6.64
CA VAL A 85 3.82 19.01 6.41
C VAL A 85 5.32 19.20 6.20
N SER A 86 6.17 18.54 7.00
CA SER A 86 7.63 18.61 6.79
C SER A 86 8.03 18.05 5.42
N GLN A 87 7.43 16.94 4.99
CA GLN A 87 7.73 16.33 3.69
C GLN A 87 7.25 17.18 2.51
N ALA A 88 6.10 17.86 2.65
CA ALA A 88 5.63 18.81 1.66
C ALA A 88 6.62 19.98 1.45
N LYS A 89 7.20 20.51 2.54
CA LYS A 89 8.22 21.57 2.47
C LYS A 89 9.50 21.07 1.78
N VAL A 90 10.04 19.94 2.21
CA VAL A 90 11.23 19.33 1.58
C VAL A 90 11.02 19.09 0.09
N ALA A 91 9.87 18.54 -0.30
CA ALA A 91 9.55 18.32 -1.70
C ALA A 91 9.46 19.64 -2.48
N HIS A 92 8.85 20.66 -1.89
CA HIS A 92 8.71 21.98 -2.51
C HIS A 92 10.07 22.62 -2.78
N ASP A 93 10.94 22.63 -1.77
CA ASP A 93 12.28 23.23 -1.85
C ASP A 93 13.14 22.57 -2.94
N ILE A 94 13.07 21.24 -3.06
CA ILE A 94 13.80 20.48 -4.09
C ILE A 94 13.18 20.65 -5.47
N SER A 95 11.85 20.80 -5.58
CA SER A 95 11.13 20.74 -6.85
C SER A 95 11.52 21.83 -7.85
N THR A 96 12.07 22.96 -7.38
CA THR A 96 12.33 24.18 -8.17
C THR A 96 11.12 24.67 -8.98
N GLY A 97 9.91 24.22 -8.61
CA GLY A 97 8.68 24.51 -9.32
C GLY A 97 8.57 23.89 -10.71
N LEU A 98 9.44 22.99 -11.16
CA LEU A 98 9.43 22.43 -12.53
C LEU A 98 8.32 21.40 -12.77
N GLY A 99 7.88 20.70 -11.72
CA GLY A 99 6.89 19.64 -11.76
C GLY A 99 5.73 19.87 -10.80
N ARG A 100 5.09 18.77 -10.37
CA ARG A 100 4.01 18.80 -9.37
C ARG A 100 4.32 17.88 -8.20
N ILE A 101 3.83 18.27 -7.04
CA ILE A 101 3.99 17.54 -5.78
C ILE A 101 2.62 17.07 -5.33
N HIS A 102 2.47 15.76 -5.20
CA HIS A 102 1.28 15.12 -4.67
C HIS A 102 1.57 14.57 -3.27
N MET A 103 0.51 14.43 -2.49
CA MET A 103 0.52 13.66 -1.25
C MET A 103 -0.35 12.42 -1.44
N ASN A 104 0.19 11.25 -1.13
CA ASN A 104 -0.59 10.02 -1.08
C ASN A 104 -1.17 9.80 0.31
N ILE A 105 -2.43 9.38 0.38
CA ILE A 105 -3.03 8.85 1.61
C ILE A 105 -3.74 7.52 1.33
N LEU A 106 -3.74 6.63 2.32
CA LEU A 106 -4.48 5.38 2.26
C LEU A 106 -5.78 5.57 3.03
N TRP A 107 -6.93 5.29 2.43
CA TRP A 107 -8.22 5.59 3.05
C TRP A 107 -8.48 4.73 4.29
N GLU A 108 -8.03 3.47 4.29
CA GLU A 108 -8.04 2.59 5.45
C GLU A 108 -6.96 2.93 6.52
N MET A 109 -6.24 4.05 6.38
CA MET A 109 -5.40 4.56 7.46
C MET A 109 -6.27 5.14 8.57
N GLY A 110 -5.92 4.84 9.82
CA GLY A 110 -6.56 5.44 10.98
C GLY A 110 -6.40 6.96 10.96
N GLY A 111 -7.49 7.70 11.11
CA GLY A 111 -7.50 9.15 11.15
C GLY A 111 -7.23 9.84 9.81
N ALA A 112 -7.38 9.14 8.67
CA ALA A 112 -7.07 9.68 7.34
C ALA A 112 -7.68 11.07 7.07
N GLN A 113 -8.96 11.29 7.42
CA GLN A 113 -9.61 12.60 7.26
C GLN A 113 -8.97 13.68 8.15
N LYS A 114 -8.72 13.38 9.43
CA LYS A 114 -8.07 14.32 10.36
C LYS A 114 -6.68 14.72 9.84
N ILE A 115 -5.94 13.76 9.30
CA ILE A 115 -4.62 14.00 8.72
C ILE A 115 -4.74 14.87 7.48
N LEU A 116 -5.65 14.58 6.54
CA LEU A 116 -5.86 15.41 5.35
C LEU A 116 -6.16 16.85 5.71
N HIS A 117 -7.13 17.09 6.59
CA HIS A 117 -7.48 18.44 7.03
C HIS A 117 -6.28 19.14 7.66
N GLY A 118 -5.60 18.50 8.62
CA GLY A 118 -4.46 19.10 9.32
C GLY A 118 -3.29 19.42 8.41
N VAL A 119 -3.00 18.56 7.42
CA VAL A 119 -1.92 18.80 6.45
C VAL A 119 -2.29 19.89 5.46
N LEU A 120 -3.47 19.81 4.84
CA LEU A 120 -3.92 20.78 3.84
C LEU A 120 -4.12 22.17 4.43
N GLU A 121 -4.44 22.27 5.72
CA GLU A 121 -4.49 23.55 6.42
C GLU A 121 -3.10 24.17 6.62
N LYS A 122 -2.11 23.36 7.02
CA LYS A 122 -0.75 23.82 7.34
C LYS A 122 0.20 23.95 6.14
N ALA A 123 -0.07 23.25 5.04
CA ALA A 123 0.80 23.15 3.85
C ALA A 123 0.14 23.71 2.58
N ARG A 124 -0.73 24.72 2.73
CA ARG A 124 -1.41 25.37 1.59
C ARG A 124 -0.41 25.85 0.55
N GLY A 125 -0.69 25.55 -0.72
CA GLY A 125 0.17 25.92 -1.85
C GLY A 125 1.38 25.01 -2.09
N LEU A 126 1.72 24.12 -1.15
CA LEU A 126 2.85 23.19 -1.32
C LEU A 126 2.41 21.88 -1.99
N ILE A 127 1.18 21.46 -1.72
CA ILE A 127 0.59 20.22 -2.24
C ILE A 127 -0.37 20.54 -3.39
N HIS A 128 -0.11 19.95 -4.54
CA HIS A 128 -0.85 20.21 -5.77
C HIS A 128 -1.88 19.11 -6.08
N GLY A 129 -1.80 17.96 -5.43
CA GLY A 129 -2.69 16.83 -5.68
C GLY A 129 -2.74 15.87 -4.50
N ILE A 130 -3.91 15.29 -4.25
CA ILE A 130 -4.09 14.22 -3.27
C ILE A 130 -4.41 12.93 -4.00
N THR A 131 -3.48 11.97 -3.95
CA THR A 131 -3.67 10.63 -4.49
C THR A 131 -4.17 9.72 -3.37
N CYS A 132 -5.28 9.01 -3.59
CA CYS A 132 -5.93 8.27 -2.51
C CYS A 132 -6.47 6.92 -2.99
N GLY A 133 -6.01 5.84 -2.36
CA GLY A 133 -6.47 4.47 -2.60
C GLY A 133 -6.74 3.71 -1.31
N ALA A 134 -6.67 2.38 -1.37
CA ALA A 134 -6.90 1.45 -0.27
C ALA A 134 -8.20 1.76 0.52
N GLY A 135 -9.35 1.43 -0.08
CA GLY A 135 -10.69 1.69 0.46
C GLY A 135 -11.57 2.46 -0.55
N MET A 136 -12.74 2.93 -0.10
CA MET A 136 -13.64 3.77 -0.92
C MET A 136 -13.67 5.21 -0.38
N PRO A 137 -12.83 6.10 -0.91
CA PRO A 137 -12.63 7.45 -0.35
C PRO A 137 -13.74 8.43 -0.73
N TYR A 138 -14.96 8.20 -0.21
CA TYR A 138 -16.14 8.99 -0.56
C TYR A 138 -16.00 10.47 -0.18
N LYS A 139 -15.28 10.83 0.88
CA LYS A 139 -15.11 12.25 1.26
C LYS A 139 -13.92 12.95 0.60
N LEU A 140 -13.16 12.27 -0.26
CA LEU A 140 -11.96 12.86 -0.87
C LEU A 140 -12.27 14.11 -1.69
N ALA A 141 -13.26 14.06 -2.58
CA ALA A 141 -13.64 15.21 -3.41
C ALA A 141 -14.18 16.38 -2.57
N GLU A 142 -14.89 16.09 -1.48
CA GLU A 142 -15.37 17.10 -0.53
C GLU A 142 -14.21 17.84 0.11
N ILE A 143 -13.27 17.10 0.71
CA ILE A 143 -12.08 17.66 1.35
C ILE A 143 -11.25 18.43 0.34
N ALA A 144 -11.00 17.86 -0.83
CA ALA A 144 -10.25 18.52 -1.91
C ALA A 144 -10.89 19.84 -2.33
N SER A 145 -12.22 19.89 -2.42
CA SER A 145 -12.98 21.10 -2.72
C SER A 145 -12.87 22.17 -1.62
N GLN A 146 -12.82 21.78 -0.35
CA GLN A 146 -12.66 22.75 0.76
C GLN A 146 -11.30 23.45 0.73
N TYR A 147 -10.25 22.75 0.29
CA TYR A 147 -8.89 23.30 0.23
C TYR A 147 -8.43 23.71 -1.18
N GLN A 148 -9.30 23.61 -2.19
CA GLN A 148 -9.00 23.94 -3.59
C GLN A 148 -7.74 23.22 -4.11
N VAL A 149 -7.62 21.93 -3.81
CA VAL A 149 -6.53 21.06 -4.27
C VAL A 149 -7.07 20.01 -5.23
N TYR A 150 -6.26 19.59 -6.20
CA TYR A 150 -6.67 18.50 -7.09
C TYR A 150 -6.71 17.17 -6.33
N TYR A 151 -7.57 16.25 -6.77
CA TYR A 151 -7.64 14.90 -6.22
C TYR A 151 -7.57 13.83 -7.31
N TYR A 152 -7.02 12.68 -6.93
CA TYR A 152 -6.70 11.55 -7.79
C TYR A 152 -7.13 10.25 -7.10
N PRO A 153 -8.37 9.79 -7.30
CA PRO A 153 -8.81 8.51 -6.75
C PRO A 153 -8.07 7.35 -7.44
N ILE A 154 -7.62 6.39 -6.63
CA ILE A 154 -7.13 5.10 -7.12
C ILE A 154 -8.30 4.12 -7.19
N VAL A 155 -8.47 3.49 -8.34
CA VAL A 155 -9.53 2.53 -8.63
C VAL A 155 -8.96 1.32 -9.35
N SER A 156 -9.58 0.16 -9.17
CA SER A 156 -9.21 -1.07 -9.88
C SER A 156 -10.13 -1.40 -11.07
N SER A 157 -11.23 -0.66 -11.26
CA SER A 157 -12.24 -0.93 -12.28
C SER A 157 -13.15 0.26 -12.56
N ALA A 158 -13.81 0.25 -13.74
CA ALA A 158 -14.88 1.20 -14.08
C ALA A 158 -16.02 1.18 -13.06
N ARG A 159 -16.37 -0.01 -12.55
CA ARG A 159 -17.38 -0.17 -11.50
C ARG A 159 -17.02 0.60 -10.24
N ALA A 160 -15.79 0.47 -9.75
CA ALA A 160 -15.35 1.19 -8.55
C ALA A 160 -15.40 2.70 -8.76
N PHE A 161 -14.91 3.19 -9.90
CA PHE A 161 -14.95 4.61 -10.24
C PHE A 161 -16.39 5.14 -10.35
N LYS A 162 -17.28 4.43 -11.05
CA LYS A 162 -18.70 4.77 -11.17
C LYS A 162 -19.39 4.91 -9.82
N ILE A 163 -19.09 4.00 -8.87
CA ILE A 163 -19.62 4.06 -7.51
C ILE A 163 -19.14 5.32 -6.77
N LEU A 164 -17.83 5.62 -6.82
CA LEU A 164 -17.28 6.84 -6.20
C LEU A 164 -17.91 8.10 -6.79
N TRP A 165 -18.01 8.15 -8.11
CA TRP A 165 -18.57 9.27 -8.84
C TRP A 165 -20.02 9.54 -8.49
N GLN A 166 -20.88 8.52 -8.65
CA GLN A 166 -22.33 8.65 -8.44
C GLN A 166 -22.68 8.93 -6.98
N ARG A 167 -21.98 8.32 -6.03
CA ARG A 167 -22.32 8.49 -4.60
C ARG A 167 -21.77 9.78 -4.01
N SER A 168 -20.65 10.29 -4.54
CA SER A 168 -19.97 11.44 -3.97
C SER A 168 -19.45 12.44 -4.99
N TYR A 169 -18.52 12.07 -5.87
CA TYR A 169 -17.67 13.06 -6.54
C TYR A 169 -18.43 13.98 -7.50
N GLN A 170 -19.54 13.52 -8.09
CA GLN A 170 -20.38 14.34 -8.97
C GLN A 170 -21.00 15.58 -8.28
N LYS A 171 -21.02 15.62 -6.94
CA LYS A 171 -21.53 16.74 -6.14
C LYS A 171 -20.53 17.90 -6.02
N PHE A 172 -19.29 17.68 -6.42
CA PHE A 172 -18.18 18.63 -6.26
C PHE A 172 -17.63 19.07 -7.62
N SER A 173 -16.76 20.08 -7.61
CA SER A 173 -16.18 20.63 -8.83
C SER A 173 -15.43 19.56 -9.63
N LYS A 174 -15.88 19.33 -10.88
CA LYS A 174 -15.20 18.43 -11.82
C LYS A 174 -13.79 18.92 -12.16
N VAL A 175 -13.54 20.23 -12.07
CA VAL A 175 -12.24 20.86 -12.38
C VAL A 175 -11.14 20.39 -11.43
N LEU A 176 -11.51 20.01 -10.19
CA LEU A 176 -10.54 19.53 -9.20
C LEU A 176 -10.23 18.04 -9.33
N LEU A 177 -10.95 17.28 -10.16
CA LEU A 177 -10.54 15.91 -10.49
C LEU A 177 -9.33 15.99 -11.43
N GLY A 178 -8.13 15.82 -10.87
CA GLY A 178 -6.89 16.00 -11.63
C GLY A 178 -6.56 14.81 -12.53
N GLY A 179 -7.09 13.63 -12.22
CA GLY A 179 -6.85 12.38 -12.92
C GLY A 179 -7.49 11.21 -12.19
N VAL A 180 -7.56 10.05 -12.85
CA VAL A 180 -8.01 8.79 -12.22
C VAL A 180 -6.89 7.78 -12.33
N VAL A 181 -6.44 7.22 -11.20
CA VAL A 181 -5.41 6.20 -11.19
C VAL A 181 -6.06 4.84 -11.31
N TYR A 182 -5.84 4.15 -12.43
CA TYR A 182 -6.11 2.73 -12.53
C TYR A 182 -4.93 1.97 -11.92
N GLU A 183 -5.19 1.23 -10.86
CA GLU A 183 -4.19 0.35 -10.24
C GLU A 183 -4.51 -1.11 -10.56
N ASP A 184 -3.57 -1.75 -11.25
CA ASP A 184 -3.68 -3.13 -11.67
C ASP A 184 -3.78 -4.06 -10.44
N PRO A 185 -4.89 -4.81 -10.29
CA PRO A 185 -5.13 -5.66 -9.13
C PRO A 185 -4.15 -6.82 -8.96
N TRP A 186 -3.45 -7.23 -10.02
CA TRP A 186 -2.56 -8.38 -10.03
C TRP A 186 -1.08 -7.98 -10.08
N LEU A 187 -0.75 -6.83 -10.66
CA LEU A 187 0.64 -6.44 -10.92
C LEU A 187 1.17 -5.33 -10.01
N ALA A 188 0.30 -4.53 -9.39
CA ALA A 188 0.72 -3.46 -8.49
C ALA A 188 1.33 -4.00 -7.19
N GLY A 189 2.31 -3.28 -6.65
CA GLY A 189 2.90 -3.58 -5.34
C GLY A 189 2.09 -2.99 -4.20
N GLY A 190 2.22 -3.53 -2.98
CA GLY A 190 1.45 -3.03 -1.83
C GLY A 190 0.02 -3.56 -1.84
N HIS A 191 -0.94 -2.81 -1.31
CA HIS A 191 -2.36 -3.22 -1.29
C HIS A 191 -2.97 -3.20 -2.70
N ASN A 192 -3.78 -4.22 -3.02
CA ASN A 192 -4.37 -4.40 -4.34
C ASN A 192 -5.90 -4.40 -4.29
N GLY A 193 -6.52 -3.79 -5.31
CA GLY A 193 -7.98 -3.61 -5.43
C GLY A 193 -8.76 -4.78 -6.06
N LEU A 194 -8.37 -6.04 -5.78
CA LEU A 194 -9.16 -7.21 -6.23
C LEU A 194 -10.54 -7.23 -5.57
N SER A 195 -11.59 -7.39 -6.37
CA SER A 195 -12.96 -7.57 -5.87
C SER A 195 -13.22 -9.02 -5.44
N ASN A 196 -14.29 -9.24 -4.67
CA ASN A 196 -14.67 -10.58 -4.22
C ASN A 196 -15.09 -11.53 -5.36
N SER A 197 -15.40 -11.00 -6.54
CA SER A 197 -15.74 -11.79 -7.74
C SER A 197 -14.53 -12.13 -8.60
N GLU A 198 -13.35 -11.59 -8.29
CA GLU A 198 -12.13 -11.81 -9.07
C GLU A 198 -11.22 -12.80 -8.35
N SER A 199 -10.54 -13.62 -9.14
CA SER A 199 -9.57 -14.58 -8.64
C SER A 199 -8.15 -14.01 -8.74
N PRO A 200 -7.31 -14.14 -7.69
CA PRO A 200 -5.89 -13.78 -7.77
C PRO A 200 -5.11 -14.66 -8.77
N ASN A 201 -5.66 -15.83 -9.14
CA ASN A 201 -5.04 -16.78 -10.06
C ASN A 201 -5.47 -16.59 -11.53
N GLU A 202 -6.37 -15.65 -11.81
CA GLU A 202 -6.89 -15.37 -13.15
C GLU A 202 -6.64 -13.89 -13.52
N PRO A 203 -5.37 -13.51 -13.78
CA PRO A 203 -5.02 -12.13 -14.10
C PRO A 203 -5.64 -11.68 -15.42
N GLN A 204 -6.07 -10.42 -15.45
CA GLN A 204 -6.62 -9.78 -16.65
C GLN A 204 -5.66 -8.72 -17.17
N GLY A 205 -5.66 -8.52 -18.49
CA GLY A 205 -4.93 -7.42 -19.10
C GLY A 205 -5.53 -6.05 -18.73
N PRO A 206 -4.71 -4.99 -18.59
CA PRO A 206 -5.19 -3.69 -18.13
C PRO A 206 -5.94 -2.89 -19.21
N PHE A 207 -5.74 -3.20 -20.50
CA PHE A 207 -6.29 -2.40 -21.62
C PHE A 207 -7.82 -2.26 -21.54
N GLU A 208 -8.56 -3.37 -21.52
CA GLU A 208 -10.03 -3.35 -21.49
C GLU A 208 -10.57 -2.67 -20.22
N ARG A 209 -9.88 -2.83 -19.09
CA ARG A 209 -10.29 -2.22 -17.82
C ARG A 209 -10.09 -0.71 -17.83
N VAL A 210 -8.99 -0.24 -18.39
CA VAL A 210 -8.72 1.20 -18.55
C VAL A 210 -9.64 1.81 -19.60
N ALA A 211 -9.87 1.13 -20.72
CA ALA A 211 -10.82 1.55 -21.76
C ALA A 211 -12.24 1.68 -21.19
N ALA A 212 -12.71 0.74 -20.38
CA ALA A 212 -14.02 0.83 -19.72
C ALA A 212 -14.11 2.02 -18.73
N ILE A 213 -13.01 2.38 -18.05
CA ILE A 213 -12.98 3.59 -17.22
C ILE A 213 -13.07 4.83 -18.12
N ARG A 214 -12.30 4.87 -19.21
CA ARG A 214 -12.32 5.98 -20.18
C ARG A 214 -13.70 6.17 -20.79
N GLU A 215 -14.36 5.09 -21.20
CA GLU A 215 -15.72 5.12 -21.75
C GLU A 215 -16.67 5.82 -20.77
N TYR A 216 -16.71 5.37 -19.51
CA TYR A 216 -17.55 6.02 -18.49
C TYR A 216 -17.13 7.47 -18.21
N MET A 217 -15.83 7.79 -18.21
CA MET A 217 -15.35 9.17 -18.07
C MET A 217 -15.83 10.06 -19.22
N ASN A 218 -15.87 9.56 -20.45
CA ASN A 218 -16.38 10.29 -21.60
C ASN A 218 -17.88 10.60 -21.45
N GLU A 219 -18.68 9.60 -21.03
CA GLU A 219 -20.13 9.78 -20.81
C GLU A 219 -20.47 10.91 -19.83
N ILE A 220 -19.63 11.12 -18.81
CA ILE A 220 -19.84 12.11 -17.74
C ILE A 220 -19.09 13.43 -17.97
N GLY A 221 -18.50 13.62 -19.15
CA GLY A 221 -17.83 14.85 -19.58
C GLY A 221 -16.44 15.04 -18.97
N LEU A 222 -15.66 13.96 -18.84
CA LEU A 222 -14.28 13.95 -18.32
C LEU A 222 -13.28 13.42 -19.36
N SER A 223 -13.56 13.64 -20.65
CA SER A 223 -12.74 13.15 -21.77
C SER A 223 -11.28 13.61 -21.72
N ASP A 224 -11.04 14.81 -21.21
CA ASP A 224 -9.70 15.41 -21.15
C ASP A 224 -8.96 15.12 -19.83
N VAL A 225 -9.64 14.51 -18.85
CA VAL A 225 -9.02 14.15 -17.58
C VAL A 225 -8.10 12.94 -17.80
N VAL A 226 -6.87 13.04 -17.33
CA VAL A 226 -5.85 12.01 -17.52
C VAL A 226 -6.20 10.72 -16.79
N LEU A 227 -6.05 9.58 -17.47
CA LEU A 227 -5.98 8.28 -16.83
C LEU A 227 -4.53 7.97 -16.48
N ILE A 228 -4.30 7.35 -15.33
CA ILE A 228 -2.95 7.03 -14.86
C ILE A 228 -2.87 5.51 -14.70
N MET A 229 -2.06 4.85 -15.54
CA MET A 229 -1.79 3.43 -15.44
C MET A 229 -0.78 3.17 -14.32
N ALA A 230 -1.16 2.39 -13.31
CA ALA A 230 -0.33 1.97 -12.20
C ALA A 230 -0.32 0.44 -12.05
N GLY A 231 0.85 -0.12 -11.73
CA GLY A 231 1.04 -1.58 -11.62
C GLY A 231 1.53 -2.20 -12.94
N GLY A 232 2.54 -3.07 -12.86
CA GLY A 232 3.14 -3.69 -14.05
C GLY A 232 3.93 -2.76 -14.98
N VAL A 233 3.83 -1.44 -14.87
CA VAL A 233 4.58 -0.51 -15.72
C VAL A 233 6.08 -0.59 -15.43
N TRP A 234 6.89 -0.85 -16.47
CA TRP A 234 8.34 -0.86 -16.39
C TRP A 234 8.98 0.01 -17.48
N HIS A 235 8.88 -0.39 -18.74
CA HIS A 235 9.33 0.38 -19.92
C HIS A 235 8.12 0.99 -20.63
N LEU A 236 8.19 2.27 -21.04
CA LEU A 236 7.08 2.90 -21.79
C LEU A 236 6.93 2.39 -23.22
N LYS A 237 7.96 1.75 -23.80
CA LYS A 237 7.86 1.08 -25.11
C LYS A 237 6.82 -0.04 -25.11
N ASP A 238 6.61 -0.70 -23.97
CA ASP A 238 5.62 -1.77 -23.82
C ASP A 238 4.18 -1.22 -23.86
N TRP A 239 4.01 0.11 -23.78
CA TRP A 239 2.74 0.82 -23.80
C TRP A 239 2.60 1.72 -25.03
N GLU A 240 3.41 1.51 -26.07
CA GLU A 240 3.45 2.38 -27.25
C GLU A 240 2.07 2.57 -27.91
N SER A 241 1.24 1.52 -27.93
CA SER A 241 -0.11 1.53 -28.50
C SER A 241 -1.15 2.30 -27.68
N TRP A 242 -0.81 2.74 -26.46
CA TRP A 242 -1.71 3.49 -25.58
C TRP A 242 -1.59 5.01 -25.80
N PHE A 243 -0.44 5.48 -26.30
CA PHE A 243 -0.26 6.89 -26.64
C PHE A 243 -1.09 7.26 -27.86
N ASP A 244 -1.73 8.43 -27.81
CA ASP A 244 -2.62 8.95 -28.88
C ASP A 244 -3.75 7.95 -29.28
N ASN A 245 -4.19 7.09 -28.34
CA ASN A 245 -5.25 6.12 -28.57
C ASN A 245 -6.60 6.63 -28.05
N ASN A 246 -7.62 6.71 -28.92
CA ASN A 246 -8.94 7.26 -28.58
C ASN A 246 -9.70 6.45 -27.52
N LEU A 247 -9.45 5.15 -27.40
CA LEU A 247 -10.08 4.30 -26.38
C LEU A 247 -9.49 4.53 -24.98
N ILE A 248 -8.28 5.09 -24.89
CA ILE A 248 -7.57 5.35 -23.64
C ILE A 248 -7.59 6.84 -23.29
N GLY A 249 -7.54 7.71 -24.30
CA GLY A 249 -7.45 9.16 -24.14
C GLY A 249 -6.10 9.60 -23.54
N PRO A 250 -6.04 10.78 -22.89
CA PRO A 250 -4.82 11.23 -22.21
C PRO A 250 -4.38 10.22 -21.14
N ILE A 251 -3.11 9.81 -21.20
CA ILE A 251 -2.54 8.75 -20.36
C ILE A 251 -1.24 9.21 -19.69
N ALA A 252 -1.07 8.83 -18.43
CA ALA A 252 0.17 8.91 -17.68
C ALA A 252 0.47 7.58 -16.96
N PHE A 253 1.68 7.45 -16.43
CA PHE A 253 2.16 6.21 -15.85
C PHE A 253 2.72 6.43 -14.45
N GLN A 254 2.24 5.62 -13.51
CA GLN A 254 2.67 5.67 -12.11
C GLN A 254 3.61 4.52 -11.78
N PHE A 255 4.79 4.87 -11.24
CA PHE A 255 5.85 3.93 -10.92
C PHE A 255 5.97 3.77 -9.40
N GLY A 256 5.52 2.61 -8.90
CA GLY A 256 5.66 2.24 -7.49
C GLY A 256 7.01 1.61 -7.18
N THR A 257 7.35 0.54 -7.90
CA THR A 257 8.51 -0.33 -7.58
C THR A 257 9.84 0.22 -8.08
N ARG A 258 9.90 0.66 -9.34
CA ARG A 258 11.15 1.12 -9.97
C ARG A 258 11.88 2.23 -9.17
N PRO A 259 11.17 3.23 -8.59
CA PRO A 259 11.80 4.27 -7.78
C PRO A 259 12.30 3.82 -6.39
N LEU A 260 12.02 2.57 -5.97
CA LEU A 260 12.65 2.01 -4.76
C LEU A 260 14.17 1.90 -4.92
N LEU A 261 14.65 1.69 -6.14
CA LEU A 261 16.07 1.53 -6.45
C LEU A 261 16.65 2.82 -7.05
N THR A 262 16.55 3.91 -6.29
CA THR A 262 17.23 5.18 -6.60
C THR A 262 18.06 5.66 -5.42
N GLN A 263 18.96 6.63 -5.65
CA GLN A 263 19.79 7.20 -4.60
C GLN A 263 18.97 7.94 -3.54
N GLU A 264 17.91 8.62 -3.96
CA GLU A 264 17.00 9.38 -3.11
C GLU A 264 16.07 8.48 -2.28
N SER A 265 15.86 7.23 -2.70
CA SER A 265 14.95 6.31 -2.01
C SER A 265 15.42 6.03 -0.58
N PRO A 266 14.54 6.18 0.44
CA PRO A 266 14.89 6.04 1.84
C PRO A 266 14.97 4.58 2.31
N ILE A 267 14.75 3.60 1.43
CA ILE A 267 14.83 2.18 1.80
C ILE A 267 16.27 1.77 2.15
N SER A 268 16.39 0.76 3.01
CA SER A 268 17.70 0.26 3.47
C SER A 268 18.55 -0.32 2.33
N ALA A 269 19.88 -0.27 2.48
CA ALA A 269 20.80 -0.84 1.51
C ALA A 269 20.58 -2.36 1.31
N ALA A 270 20.22 -3.08 2.38
CA ALA A 270 19.88 -4.49 2.32
C ALA A 270 18.64 -4.74 1.45
N TRP A 271 17.61 -3.89 1.58
CA TRP A 271 16.43 -3.98 0.71
C TRP A 271 16.78 -3.65 -0.75
N LYS A 272 17.56 -2.59 -1.02
CA LYS A 272 18.05 -2.29 -2.39
C LYS A 272 18.78 -3.50 -3.00
N LYS A 273 19.67 -4.14 -2.23
CA LYS A 273 20.39 -5.35 -2.64
C LYS A 273 19.43 -6.52 -2.91
N LYS A 274 18.43 -6.74 -2.04
CA LYS A 274 17.43 -7.81 -2.25
C LYS A 274 16.66 -7.62 -3.54
N LEU A 275 16.24 -6.39 -3.87
CA LEU A 275 15.53 -6.09 -5.13
C LEU A 275 16.35 -6.51 -6.37
N MET A 276 17.67 -6.35 -6.33
CA MET A 276 18.61 -6.77 -7.37
C MET A 276 18.93 -8.28 -7.37
N SER A 277 18.17 -9.09 -6.64
CA SER A 277 18.32 -10.55 -6.62
C SER A 277 17.04 -11.31 -6.98
N LEU A 278 15.94 -10.58 -7.21
CA LEU A 278 14.62 -11.16 -7.42
C LEU A 278 14.51 -11.81 -8.79
N LYS A 279 13.82 -12.94 -8.83
CA LYS A 279 13.48 -13.71 -10.02
C LYS A 279 12.00 -13.59 -10.36
N PRO A 280 11.59 -13.90 -11.59
CA PRO A 280 10.18 -14.03 -11.93
C PRO A 280 9.47 -14.96 -10.93
N GLY A 281 8.37 -14.49 -10.34
CA GLY A 281 7.59 -15.23 -9.36
C GLY A 281 7.99 -15.02 -7.89
N ASP A 282 9.02 -14.23 -7.59
CA ASP A 282 9.45 -13.90 -6.21
C ASP A 282 8.56 -12.86 -5.53
N VAL A 283 7.56 -12.28 -6.22
CA VAL A 283 6.54 -11.43 -5.61
C VAL A 283 5.23 -12.21 -5.51
N PHE A 284 4.62 -12.21 -4.32
CA PHE A 284 3.41 -12.94 -3.98
C PHE A 284 2.24 -12.02 -3.67
N LEU A 285 1.19 -12.15 -4.48
CA LEU A 285 -0.13 -11.61 -4.20
C LEU A 285 -0.81 -12.46 -3.13
N ASN A 286 -0.94 -11.91 -1.92
CA ASN A 286 -1.41 -12.63 -0.72
C ASN A 286 -2.55 -11.89 -0.02
N LYS A 287 -3.22 -12.55 0.93
CA LYS A 287 -4.34 -11.99 1.70
C LYS A 287 -4.05 -11.88 3.21
N PHE A 288 -2.78 -11.74 3.58
CA PHE A 288 -2.38 -11.66 4.98
C PHE A 288 -2.49 -10.25 5.57
N SER A 289 -2.70 -9.23 4.74
CA SER A 289 -2.78 -7.83 5.19
C SER A 289 -3.83 -7.64 6.30
N PRO A 290 -3.50 -6.88 7.36
CA PRO A 290 -4.45 -6.58 8.43
C PRO A 290 -5.64 -5.72 7.98
N THR A 291 -5.58 -5.10 6.80
CA THR A 291 -6.71 -4.39 6.17
C THR A 291 -7.74 -5.36 5.57
N GLY A 292 -7.36 -6.61 5.32
CA GLY A 292 -8.19 -7.58 4.61
C GLY A 292 -8.13 -7.52 3.08
N PHE A 293 -7.45 -6.52 2.52
CA PHE A 293 -7.16 -6.46 1.09
C PHE A 293 -6.11 -7.50 0.71
N TYR A 294 -6.10 -7.84 -0.59
CA TYR A 294 -4.92 -8.47 -1.16
C TYR A 294 -3.74 -7.50 -1.11
N SER A 295 -2.52 -8.04 -1.09
CA SER A 295 -1.32 -7.26 -1.20
C SER A 295 -0.18 -8.03 -1.85
N SER A 296 0.65 -7.35 -2.62
CA SER A 296 1.83 -7.91 -3.29
C SER A 296 3.12 -7.57 -2.55
N ALA A 297 3.85 -8.61 -2.13
CA ALA A 297 5.09 -8.50 -1.37
C ALA A 297 6.11 -9.54 -1.84
N VAL A 298 7.40 -9.28 -1.64
CA VAL A 298 8.47 -10.25 -1.93
C VAL A 298 8.31 -11.48 -1.04
N LYS A 299 8.48 -12.67 -1.64
CA LYS A 299 8.54 -13.97 -0.98
C LYS A 299 9.88 -14.09 -0.26
N ASN A 300 9.86 -13.80 1.02
CA ASN A 300 10.95 -14.02 1.97
C ASN A 300 10.47 -14.95 3.09
N GLU A 301 11.34 -15.21 4.08
CA GLU A 301 10.97 -16.05 5.23
C GLU A 301 9.77 -15.49 6.02
N PHE A 302 9.55 -14.17 6.03
CA PHE A 302 8.35 -13.56 6.63
C PHE A 302 7.06 -14.02 5.95
N ILE A 303 6.95 -13.87 4.62
CA ILE A 303 5.77 -14.30 3.86
C ILE A 303 5.59 -15.82 3.96
N LYS A 304 6.67 -16.58 3.90
CA LYS A 304 6.64 -18.04 4.05
C LYS A 304 6.12 -18.45 5.43
N GLU A 305 6.56 -17.80 6.50
CA GLU A 305 6.02 -18.07 7.84
C GLU A 305 4.51 -17.81 7.92
N LEU A 306 4.02 -16.74 7.30
CA LEU A 306 2.58 -16.46 7.23
C LEU A 306 1.82 -17.56 6.47
N GLN A 307 2.36 -18.04 5.34
CA GLN A 307 1.77 -19.14 4.56
C GLN A 307 1.71 -20.42 5.38
N GLU A 308 2.82 -20.82 5.98
CA GLU A 308 2.90 -22.03 6.78
C GLU A 308 2.01 -21.96 8.03
N ARG A 309 1.97 -20.80 8.70
CA ARG A 309 1.07 -20.58 9.85
C ARG A 309 -0.39 -20.66 9.44
N ASN A 310 -0.74 -20.15 8.26
CA ASN A 310 -2.07 -20.30 7.71
C ASN A 310 -2.37 -21.75 7.29
N ALA A 311 -1.38 -22.52 6.86
CA ALA A 311 -1.57 -23.94 6.54
C ALA A 311 -1.74 -24.82 7.79
N ARG A 312 -1.09 -24.46 8.90
CA ARG A 312 -1.21 -25.14 10.20
C ARG A 312 -2.46 -24.68 10.97
N GLN A 313 -3.64 -24.85 10.38
CA GLN A 313 -4.90 -24.51 11.03
C GLN A 313 -5.99 -25.55 10.79
N ILE A 314 -6.89 -25.72 11.77
CA ILE A 314 -8.04 -26.62 11.68
C ILE A 314 -9.30 -25.96 12.24
N VAL A 315 -10.47 -26.45 11.84
CA VAL A 315 -11.74 -26.05 12.45
C VAL A 315 -11.88 -26.71 13.83
N PHE A 316 -12.46 -26.00 14.78
CA PHE A 316 -12.75 -26.54 16.10
C PHE A 316 -14.10 -26.05 16.63
N GLU A 317 -14.65 -26.83 17.55
CA GLU A 317 -15.82 -26.46 18.33
C GLU A 317 -15.57 -26.63 19.84
N GLU A 318 -16.27 -25.87 20.66
CA GLU A 318 -16.17 -25.98 22.13
C GLU A 318 -17.01 -27.14 22.68
N GLN A 319 -17.97 -27.62 21.90
CA GLN A 319 -18.85 -28.74 22.20
C GLN A 319 -18.75 -29.77 21.09
N ILE A 320 -19.14 -31.01 21.41
CA ILE A 320 -19.19 -32.08 20.44
C ILE A 320 -20.27 -31.79 19.39
N SER A 321 -19.95 -32.03 18.12
CA SER A 321 -20.89 -31.93 17.01
C SER A 321 -20.66 -33.07 16.03
N GLU A 322 -21.54 -33.21 15.03
CA GLU A 322 -21.37 -34.18 13.95
C GLU A 322 -20.07 -33.93 13.18
N ARG A 323 -19.72 -32.65 12.97
CA ARG A 323 -18.49 -32.25 12.28
C ARG A 323 -17.26 -32.39 13.17
N CYS A 324 -17.38 -32.03 14.44
CA CYS A 324 -16.28 -31.98 15.40
C CYS A 324 -16.57 -32.97 16.54
N SER A 325 -16.21 -34.23 16.33
CA SER A 325 -16.60 -35.33 17.21
C SER A 325 -15.49 -35.88 18.10
N VAL A 326 -14.22 -35.49 17.85
CA VAL A 326 -13.07 -36.04 18.57
C VAL A 326 -12.43 -34.99 19.46
N GLU A 327 -12.17 -35.36 20.72
CA GLU A 327 -11.49 -34.50 21.68
C GLU A 327 -10.01 -34.30 21.31
N LEU A 328 -9.58 -33.04 21.35
CA LEU A 328 -8.19 -32.59 21.28
C LEU A 328 -7.89 -31.71 22.50
N SER A 329 -6.78 -31.99 23.18
CA SER A 329 -6.28 -31.16 24.29
C SER A 329 -5.33 -30.09 23.74
N ILE A 330 -5.67 -28.82 23.95
CA ILE A 330 -4.91 -27.68 23.40
C ILE A 330 -4.34 -26.78 24.49
N GLY A 331 -3.17 -26.22 24.19
CA GLY A 331 -2.45 -25.30 25.06
C GLY A 331 -1.94 -25.92 26.36
N ARG A 332 -1.16 -25.16 27.11
CA ARG A 332 -0.49 -25.62 28.34
C ARG A 332 -1.42 -26.11 29.45
N ARG A 333 -2.66 -25.62 29.46
CA ARG A 333 -3.68 -25.99 30.48
C ARG A 333 -4.50 -27.21 30.08
N GLY A 334 -4.20 -27.85 28.94
CA GLY A 334 -4.96 -29.01 28.45
C GLY A 334 -6.43 -28.69 28.23
N ARG A 335 -6.75 -27.51 27.68
CA ARG A 335 -8.15 -27.15 27.42
C ARG A 335 -8.69 -28.10 26.37
N LYS A 336 -9.83 -28.72 26.65
CA LYS A 336 -10.51 -29.61 25.72
C LYS A 336 -11.27 -28.82 24.67
N VAL A 337 -11.11 -29.21 23.41
CA VAL A 337 -11.89 -28.78 22.25
C VAL A 337 -12.22 -30.00 21.40
N TYR A 338 -13.17 -29.86 20.49
CA TYR A 338 -13.54 -30.93 19.57
C TYR A 338 -13.17 -30.54 18.15
N VAL A 339 -12.66 -31.50 17.39
CA VAL A 339 -12.14 -31.31 16.03
C VAL A 339 -12.63 -32.44 15.12
N HIS A 340 -12.49 -32.26 13.80
CA HIS A 340 -12.78 -33.32 12.85
C HIS A 340 -11.84 -34.52 13.07
N PRO A 341 -12.30 -35.78 12.94
CA PRO A 341 -11.44 -36.96 13.09
C PRO A 341 -10.13 -36.90 12.29
N ASP A 342 -10.19 -36.45 11.04
CA ASP A 342 -9.02 -36.33 10.16
C ASP A 342 -8.00 -35.28 10.63
N ASP A 343 -8.47 -34.24 11.34
CA ASP A 343 -7.64 -33.13 11.81
C ASP A 343 -6.89 -33.45 13.11
N LYS A 344 -7.33 -34.45 13.88
CA LYS A 344 -6.69 -34.80 15.17
C LYS A 344 -5.27 -35.28 14.97
N LYS A 345 -5.05 -36.26 14.10
CA LYS A 345 -3.72 -36.83 13.84
C LYS A 345 -2.76 -35.77 13.29
N LEU A 346 -3.27 -34.90 12.43
CA LEU A 346 -2.50 -33.79 11.87
C LEU A 346 -2.07 -32.79 12.97
N SER A 347 -3.00 -32.45 13.87
CA SER A 347 -2.74 -31.56 15.02
C SER A 347 -1.70 -32.14 15.98
N GLU A 348 -1.84 -33.41 16.36
CA GLU A 348 -0.88 -34.12 17.22
C GLU A 348 0.51 -34.19 16.58
N THR A 349 0.57 -34.36 15.26
CA THR A 349 1.83 -34.31 14.51
C THR A 349 2.47 -32.93 14.63
N TRP A 350 1.75 -31.84 14.38
CA TRP A 350 2.29 -30.48 14.54
C TRP A 350 2.73 -30.20 15.98
N MET A 351 1.98 -30.64 16.97
CA MET A 351 2.35 -30.50 18.38
C MET A 351 3.66 -31.25 18.69
N SER A 352 3.85 -32.45 18.13
CA SER A 352 5.10 -33.20 18.28
C SER A 352 6.31 -32.51 17.62
N MET A 353 6.08 -31.70 16.58
CA MET A 353 7.08 -30.87 15.91
C MET A 353 7.36 -29.53 16.65
N GLY A 354 6.75 -29.29 17.81
CA GLY A 354 6.97 -28.09 18.62
C GLY A 354 5.97 -26.94 18.40
N TYR A 355 4.93 -27.13 17.58
CA TYR A 355 3.84 -26.17 17.42
C TYR A 355 2.76 -26.39 18.48
N THR A 356 3.13 -26.25 19.74
CA THR A 356 2.29 -26.63 20.90
C THR A 356 1.30 -25.55 21.33
N ASP A 357 1.49 -24.30 20.89
CA ASP A 357 0.63 -23.18 21.25
C ASP A 357 -0.44 -22.97 20.18
N THR A 358 -1.69 -22.78 20.62
CA THR A 358 -2.83 -22.56 19.71
C THR A 358 -3.40 -21.16 19.84
N LEU A 359 -3.70 -20.50 18.72
CA LEU A 359 -4.41 -19.22 18.69
C LEU A 359 -5.72 -19.37 17.92
N LYS A 360 -6.82 -18.87 18.51
CA LYS A 360 -8.15 -18.86 17.87
C LYS A 360 -8.22 -17.75 16.81
N THR A 361 -8.85 -18.03 15.68
CA THR A 361 -9.10 -17.06 14.60
C THR A 361 -10.56 -16.55 14.63
N PRO A 362 -10.90 -15.53 13.82
CA PRO A 362 -12.29 -15.12 13.61
C PRO A 362 -13.20 -16.19 12.97
N ASP A 363 -12.62 -17.15 12.26
CA ASP A 363 -13.35 -18.13 11.45
C ASP A 363 -13.61 -19.45 12.20
N ASN A 364 -13.55 -19.42 13.53
CA ASN A 364 -13.62 -20.61 14.39
C ASN A 364 -12.58 -21.69 14.03
N THR A 365 -11.36 -21.26 13.69
CA THR A 365 -10.21 -22.14 13.51
C THR A 365 -9.18 -21.96 14.62
N LEU A 366 -8.36 -22.99 14.85
CA LEU A 366 -7.15 -22.94 15.66
C LEU A 366 -5.94 -22.96 14.74
N ILE A 367 -5.05 -21.98 14.89
CA ILE A 367 -3.71 -22.04 14.28
C ILE A 367 -2.71 -22.61 15.29
N PHE A 368 -1.77 -23.42 14.80
CA PHE A 368 -0.71 -24.04 15.61
C PHE A 368 0.61 -23.32 15.35
N VAL A 369 1.20 -22.80 16.43
CA VAL A 369 2.43 -22.02 16.41
C VAL A 369 3.36 -22.47 17.54
N THR A 370 4.65 -22.12 17.43
CA THR A 370 5.58 -22.27 18.54
C THR A 370 5.22 -21.29 19.66
N GLU A 371 5.67 -21.58 20.88
CA GLU A 371 5.47 -20.68 22.01
C GLU A 371 6.06 -19.29 21.76
N SER A 372 7.28 -19.23 21.22
CA SER A 372 7.95 -17.96 20.93
C SER A 372 7.16 -17.11 19.94
N LYS A 373 6.62 -17.73 18.88
CA LYS A 373 5.78 -17.06 17.89
C LYS A 373 4.45 -16.60 18.50
N SER A 374 3.80 -17.46 19.29
CA SER A 374 2.58 -17.13 20.03
C SER A 374 2.76 -15.90 20.93
N ARG A 375 3.89 -15.82 21.65
CA ARG A 375 4.25 -14.67 22.48
C ARG A 375 4.46 -13.41 21.65
N SER A 376 5.23 -13.49 20.57
CA SER A 376 5.48 -12.37 19.66
C SER A 376 4.21 -11.83 19.02
N ILE A 377 3.29 -12.69 18.57
CA ILE A 377 2.00 -12.27 17.99
C ILE A 377 1.19 -11.49 19.04
N ARG A 378 1.05 -12.02 20.26
CA ARG A 378 0.28 -11.37 21.33
C ARG A 378 0.90 -10.03 21.72
N GLU A 379 2.22 -9.98 21.82
CA GLU A 379 2.95 -8.74 22.10
C GLU A 379 2.65 -7.67 21.04
N ASP A 380 2.72 -8.02 19.76
CA ASP A 380 2.42 -7.10 18.66
C ASP A 380 0.94 -6.63 18.68
N GLN A 381 0.01 -7.49 19.09
CA GLN A 381 -1.40 -7.14 19.25
C GLN A 381 -1.63 -6.18 20.44
N ILE A 382 -0.91 -6.37 21.54
CA ILE A 382 -0.95 -5.49 22.72
C ILE A 382 -0.33 -4.13 22.38
N ASN A 383 0.77 -4.14 21.63
CA ASN A 383 1.50 -2.97 21.17
C ASN A 383 0.86 -2.29 19.94
N CYS A 384 -0.42 -2.54 19.67
CA CYS A 384 -1.12 -1.89 18.57
C CYS A 384 -1.27 -0.38 18.80
N MET A 385 -0.93 0.40 17.77
CA MET A 385 -0.90 1.88 17.81
C MET A 385 -2.06 2.52 17.03
N GLY A 386 -3.01 1.71 16.58
CA GLY A 386 -4.20 2.18 15.86
C GLY A 386 -3.91 2.82 14.50
N CYS A 387 -2.93 2.32 13.74
CA CYS A 387 -2.54 2.91 12.45
C CYS A 387 -3.54 2.69 11.30
N LEU A 388 -4.52 1.80 11.46
CA LEU A 388 -5.57 1.52 10.49
C LEU A 388 -6.94 1.96 11.02
N SER A 389 -7.84 2.32 10.12
CA SER A 389 -9.26 2.57 10.39
C SER A 389 -9.95 1.33 10.95
N HIS A 390 -9.53 0.16 10.49
CA HIS A 390 -10.00 -1.15 10.91
C HIS A 390 -8.86 -2.17 10.76
N CYS A 391 -8.47 -2.83 11.84
CA CYS A 391 -7.33 -3.75 11.88
C CYS A 391 -7.75 -5.16 12.28
N ARG A 392 -7.69 -6.10 11.32
CA ARG A 392 -7.96 -7.52 11.58
C ARG A 392 -6.96 -8.13 12.55
N PHE A 393 -5.69 -7.70 12.50
CA PHE A 393 -4.65 -8.29 13.34
C PHE A 393 -4.82 -7.95 14.82
N SER A 394 -5.30 -6.75 15.16
CA SER A 394 -5.33 -6.28 16.56
C SER A 394 -6.71 -6.12 17.17
N ASN A 395 -7.79 -6.20 16.37
CA ASN A 395 -9.19 -5.84 16.66
C ASN A 395 -9.51 -4.34 16.81
N TRP A 396 -8.56 -3.47 16.49
CA TRP A 396 -8.74 -2.02 16.55
C TRP A 396 -9.65 -1.49 15.42
N LYS A 397 -10.44 -0.46 15.73
CA LYS A 397 -11.04 0.46 14.74
C LYS A 397 -10.90 1.91 15.24
N ASP A 398 -10.88 2.90 14.35
CA ASP A 398 -10.64 4.31 14.72
C ASP A 398 -11.92 5.13 15.03
N TYR A 399 -13.06 4.45 15.19
CA TYR A 399 -14.36 5.06 15.44
C TYR A 399 -15.17 4.31 16.51
N GLY A 400 -16.18 4.97 17.07
CA GLY A 400 -17.10 4.39 18.06
C GLY A 400 -16.38 4.00 19.35
N ASP A 401 -16.50 2.73 19.73
CA ASP A 401 -15.89 2.12 20.92
C ASP A 401 -14.45 1.62 20.69
N TYR A 402 -13.86 1.90 19.52
CA TYR A 402 -12.49 1.56 19.13
C TYR A 402 -12.17 0.04 19.11
N ASN A 403 -13.21 -0.80 19.06
CA ASN A 403 -13.10 -2.24 18.97
C ASN A 403 -13.99 -2.79 17.85
N THR A 404 -13.45 -3.66 17.01
CA THR A 404 -14.21 -4.28 15.91
C THR A 404 -15.30 -5.24 16.38
N GLY A 405 -15.25 -5.72 17.63
CA GLY A 405 -16.07 -6.83 18.12
C GLY A 405 -15.64 -8.19 17.55
N ILE A 406 -14.66 -8.20 16.64
CA ILE A 406 -14.12 -9.38 15.98
C ILE A 406 -12.82 -9.77 16.70
N LYS A 407 -12.57 -11.08 16.81
CA LYS A 407 -11.34 -11.58 17.41
C LYS A 407 -10.11 -11.10 16.59
N PRO A 408 -8.99 -10.77 17.23
CA PRO A 408 -7.73 -10.55 16.53
C PRO A 408 -7.35 -11.77 15.66
N ASP A 409 -7.04 -11.55 14.38
CA ASP A 409 -6.65 -12.59 13.45
C ASP A 409 -5.13 -12.81 13.45
N ALA A 410 -4.71 -13.85 14.16
CA ALA A 410 -3.31 -14.23 14.28
C ALA A 410 -2.69 -14.77 12.97
N ARG A 411 -3.49 -14.94 11.89
CA ARG A 411 -2.96 -15.24 10.55
C ARG A 411 -2.36 -13.99 9.90
N SER A 412 -2.75 -12.79 10.36
CA SER A 412 -2.23 -11.50 9.92
C SER A 412 -1.03 -11.02 10.74
N PHE A 413 -0.63 -9.76 10.60
CA PHE A 413 0.55 -9.18 11.23
C PHE A 413 0.43 -7.67 11.43
N CYS A 414 1.32 -7.09 12.23
CA CYS A 414 1.41 -5.63 12.40
C CYS A 414 2.17 -4.99 11.22
N ILE A 415 1.44 -4.49 10.23
CA ILE A 415 2.02 -3.90 9.01
C ILE A 415 2.92 -2.69 9.27
N GLN A 416 2.59 -1.85 10.24
CA GLN A 416 3.37 -0.66 10.56
C GLN A 416 4.73 -1.04 11.16
N LYS A 417 4.74 -1.99 12.12
CA LYS A 417 5.98 -2.48 12.73
C LYS A 417 6.91 -3.05 11.66
N THR A 418 6.39 -3.94 10.82
CA THR A 418 7.25 -4.65 9.87
C THR A 418 7.86 -3.73 8.82
N LEU A 419 7.09 -2.76 8.31
CA LEU A 419 7.60 -1.75 7.38
C LEU A 419 8.55 -0.75 8.06
N GLN A 420 8.36 -0.40 9.33
CA GLN A 420 9.31 0.45 10.06
C GLN A 420 10.64 -0.26 10.31
N ASN A 421 10.59 -1.54 10.66
CA ASN A 421 11.75 -2.37 10.94
C ASN A 421 12.65 -2.52 9.70
N ILE A 422 12.08 -2.88 8.54
CA ILE A 422 12.86 -3.09 7.31
C ILE A 422 13.56 -1.80 6.83
N ILE A 423 12.93 -0.63 7.06
CA ILE A 423 13.52 0.69 6.76
C ILE A 423 14.68 0.97 7.74
N ALA A 424 14.50 0.62 9.01
CA ALA A 424 15.54 0.77 10.04
C ALA A 424 16.72 -0.20 9.87
N GLY A 425 16.70 -1.07 8.84
CA GLY A 425 17.78 -2.00 8.55
C GLY A 425 17.72 -3.30 9.37
N VAL A 426 16.60 -3.58 10.03
CA VAL A 426 16.32 -4.93 10.58
C VAL A 426 16.36 -5.94 9.45
N ASP A 427 16.67 -7.19 9.77
CA ASP A 427 16.80 -8.27 8.79
C ASP A 427 15.56 -8.39 7.89
N HIS A 428 15.75 -8.02 6.64
CA HIS A 428 14.74 -7.98 5.59
C HIS A 428 14.12 -9.34 5.25
N GLU A 429 14.73 -10.46 5.63
CA GLU A 429 14.13 -11.79 5.45
C GLU A 429 12.94 -12.01 6.40
N HIS A 430 12.90 -11.30 7.52
CA HIS A 430 11.88 -11.44 8.57
C HIS A 430 10.91 -10.27 8.66
N GLU A 431 10.88 -9.41 7.64
CA GLU A 431 10.01 -8.23 7.59
C GLU A 431 9.21 -8.15 6.29
N LEU A 432 8.14 -7.36 6.30
CA LEU A 432 7.31 -7.15 5.11
C LEU A 432 8.07 -6.31 4.09
N MET A 433 8.17 -6.82 2.86
CA MET A 433 8.81 -6.13 1.75
C MET A 433 7.84 -5.96 0.59
N PHE A 434 7.15 -4.82 0.50
CA PHE A 434 6.25 -4.55 -0.61
C PHE A 434 7.00 -4.31 -1.92
N SER A 435 6.49 -4.92 -2.99
CA SER A 435 7.02 -4.72 -4.34
C SER A 435 5.98 -5.17 -5.36
N GLY A 436 6.00 -4.59 -6.55
CA GLY A 436 5.17 -4.99 -7.67
C GLY A 436 5.76 -6.19 -8.42
N HIS A 437 4.93 -6.90 -9.18
CA HIS A 437 5.30 -8.18 -9.78
C HIS A 437 6.46 -8.10 -10.79
N ASN A 438 6.74 -6.92 -11.35
CA ASN A 438 7.86 -6.70 -12.26
C ASN A 438 9.20 -6.38 -11.57
N ALA A 439 9.31 -6.56 -10.25
CA ALA A 439 10.55 -6.29 -9.52
C ALA A 439 11.75 -7.13 -9.98
N TYR A 440 11.52 -8.32 -10.53
CA TYR A 440 12.59 -9.15 -11.11
C TYR A 440 13.34 -8.45 -12.26
N LYS A 441 12.70 -7.47 -12.91
CA LYS A 441 13.32 -6.68 -13.98
C LYS A 441 14.48 -5.79 -13.49
N PHE A 442 14.66 -5.60 -12.18
CA PHE A 442 15.90 -4.98 -11.68
C PHE A 442 17.15 -5.78 -12.05
N VAL A 443 17.03 -7.10 -12.19
CA VAL A 443 18.15 -7.98 -12.59
C VAL A 443 18.34 -7.98 -14.11
N GLU A 444 17.24 -7.86 -14.86
CA GLU A 444 17.24 -7.99 -16.33
C GLU A 444 17.52 -6.66 -17.06
N ASP A 445 17.16 -5.53 -16.47
CA ASP A 445 17.32 -4.22 -17.10
C ASP A 445 18.77 -3.75 -16.96
N GLU A 446 19.46 -3.65 -18.10
CA GLU A 446 20.85 -3.17 -18.22
C GLU A 446 21.11 -1.84 -17.50
N PHE A 447 20.06 -1.03 -17.29
CA PHE A 447 20.17 0.22 -16.52
C PHE A 447 20.64 0.02 -15.07
N TYR A 448 20.41 -1.15 -14.48
CA TYR A 448 20.82 -1.47 -13.10
C TYR A 448 22.01 -2.43 -13.02
N LYS A 449 22.64 -2.71 -14.17
CA LYS A 449 23.78 -3.63 -14.24
C LYS A 449 24.91 -3.20 -13.31
N ASP A 450 25.68 -4.18 -12.86
CA ASP A 450 26.80 -4.02 -11.94
C ASP A 450 26.42 -3.34 -10.61
N GLY A 451 25.12 -3.41 -10.25
CA GLY A 451 24.59 -2.81 -9.03
C GLY A 451 24.40 -1.30 -9.11
N TYR A 452 24.30 -0.73 -10.33
CA TYR A 452 24.09 0.71 -10.51
C TYR A 452 22.76 1.16 -9.88
N ILE A 453 22.84 2.19 -9.03
CA ILE A 453 21.68 2.83 -8.40
C ILE A 453 21.56 4.26 -8.97
N PRO A 454 20.60 4.52 -9.88
CA PRO A 454 20.45 5.82 -10.52
C PRO A 454 19.91 6.88 -9.56
N THR A 455 20.12 8.14 -9.91
CA THR A 455 19.30 9.25 -9.37
C THR A 455 17.88 9.20 -9.97
N ILE A 456 16.91 9.84 -9.33
CA ILE A 456 15.56 9.98 -9.90
C ILE A 456 15.60 10.74 -11.22
N LYS A 457 16.50 11.73 -11.37
CA LYS A 457 16.67 12.45 -12.63
C LYS A 457 17.05 11.49 -13.76
N GLU A 458 18.07 10.66 -13.55
CA GLU A 458 18.50 9.65 -14.52
C GLU A 458 17.40 8.62 -14.81
N LEU A 459 16.66 8.20 -13.78
CA LEU A 459 15.50 7.31 -13.96
C LEU A 459 14.43 7.95 -14.85
N VAL A 460 14.06 9.21 -14.63
CA VAL A 460 13.08 9.93 -15.45
C VAL A 460 13.60 10.08 -16.88
N GLU A 461 14.86 10.47 -17.06
CA GLU A 461 15.49 10.58 -18.39
C GLU A 461 15.49 9.24 -19.12
N ARG A 462 15.78 8.14 -18.40
CA ARG A 462 15.72 6.77 -18.92
C ARG A 462 14.31 6.45 -19.40
N ILE A 463 13.29 6.63 -18.55
CA ILE A 463 11.87 6.38 -18.88
C ILE A 463 11.44 7.13 -20.15
N LEU A 464 11.88 8.39 -20.32
CA LEU A 464 11.57 9.21 -21.50
C LEU A 464 12.20 8.70 -22.81
N THR A 465 13.21 7.82 -22.74
CA THR A 465 13.70 7.10 -23.93
C THR A 465 12.74 6.01 -24.40
N GLY A 466 11.82 5.58 -23.54
CA GLY A 466 10.94 4.44 -23.73
C GLY A 466 11.35 3.20 -22.92
N TYR A 467 12.53 3.23 -22.28
CA TYR A 467 13.03 2.16 -21.41
C TYR A 467 12.94 2.60 -19.95
#